data_AF-A0A0N5BKR5-F1
#
_entry.id   AF-A0A0N5BKR5-F1
#
_cell.length_a   1.000
_cell.length_b   1.000
_cell.length_c   1.000
_cell.angle_alpha   90.00
_cell.angle_beta   90.00
_cell.angle_gamma   90.00
#
_symmetry.space_group_name_H-M   'P 1'
#
loop_
_entity.id
_entity.type
_entity.pdbx_description
1 polymer ?
#
loop_
_entity_poly.entity_id
_entity_poly.type
_entity_poly.pdbx_seq_one_letter_code
_entity_poly.pdbx_strand_id
1 'polypeptide(L)'
;MKESLKIPFFLNILGWILSLLVMVVDVIVIRDWVSGKPMDLFFRAVYSAFSKIGWGVSLSFIVISCFYGHGGIINRFMSWPYWSPLGKITYSTYLIHLMIIVYVVGGFEGRFVFVSIWNTFIYINLPIIVLSLFFAFFWSAIFEIGVGRIEDPLLGRRST
;
A
#
# COMPACT_ATOMS: atom_id res chain seq x y z
N MET A 1 7.74 4.16 29.14
CA MET A 1 8.38 5.48 29.12
C MET A 1 8.61 5.85 27.66
N LYS A 2 7.75 6.66 27.02
CA LYS A 2 7.93 7.03 25.60
C LYS A 2 8.83 8.27 25.57
N GLU A 3 10.11 8.07 25.28
CA GLU A 3 11.04 9.16 24.98
C GLU A 3 10.44 10.01 23.86
N SER A 4 10.10 11.27 24.14
CA SER A 4 9.48 12.15 23.15
C SER A 4 10.55 12.75 22.26
N LEU A 5 10.67 12.29 21.01
CA LEU A 5 11.54 12.92 20.02
C LEU A 5 11.00 14.32 19.70
N LYS A 6 11.72 15.36 20.13
CA LYS A 6 11.37 16.75 19.88
C LYS A 6 12.02 17.19 18.56
N ILE A 7 11.24 17.14 17.48
CA ILE A 7 11.66 17.63 16.16
C ILE A 7 11.40 19.14 16.13
N PRO A 8 12.37 19.99 15.77
CA PRO A 8 12.11 21.42 15.63
C PRO A 8 11.11 21.67 14.49
N PHE A 9 10.21 22.63 14.69
CA PHE A 9 9.08 22.89 13.78
C PHE A 9 9.51 23.06 12.31
N PHE A 10 10.59 23.80 12.07
CA PHE A 10 11.12 24.04 10.73
C PHE A 10 11.62 22.74 10.05
N LEU A 11 12.33 21.89 10.80
CA LEU A 11 12.82 20.60 10.28
C LEU A 11 11.67 19.64 9.99
N ASN A 12 10.61 19.66 10.82
CA ASN A 12 9.41 18.87 10.57
C ASN A 12 8.75 19.28 9.25
N ILE A 13 8.51 20.57 9.03
CA ILE A 13 7.92 21.09 7.79
C ILE A 13 8.78 20.73 6.57
N LEU A 14 10.09 20.96 6.65
CA LEU A 14 11.00 20.61 5.56
C LEU A 14 10.96 19.12 5.24
N GLY A 15 10.97 18.26 6.26
CA GLY A 15 10.87 16.81 6.07
C GLY A 15 9.55 16.40 5.42
N TRP A 16 8.42 17.02 5.81
CA TRP A 16 7.12 16.79 5.18
C TRP A 16 7.10 17.21 3.71
N ILE A 17 7.58 18.41 3.40
CA ILE A 17 7.65 18.90 2.01
C ILE A 17 8.55 18.00 1.17
N LEU A 18 9.72 17.64 1.70
CA LEU A 18 10.68 16.78 1.00
C LEU A 18 10.10 15.38 0.75
N SER A 19 9.49 14.75 1.76
CA SER A 19 8.84 13.44 1.61
C SER A 19 7.74 13.46 0.55
N LEU A 20 6.86 14.48 0.58
CA LEU A 20 5.79 14.60 -0.40
C LEU A 20 6.33 14.86 -1.80
N LEU A 21 7.38 15.68 -1.93
CA LEU A 21 8.02 15.96 -3.20
C LEU A 21 8.64 14.70 -3.79
N VAL A 22 9.39 13.92 -3.00
CA VAL A 22 9.98 12.66 -3.44
C VAL A 22 8.90 11.69 -3.92
N MET A 23 7.83 11.51 -3.14
CA MET A 23 6.72 10.63 -3.53
C MET A 23 6.03 11.10 -4.84
N VAL A 24 5.85 12.41 -5.02
CA VAL A 24 5.26 12.95 -6.26
C VAL A 24 6.20 12.76 -7.45
N VAL A 25 7.50 12.99 -7.28
CA VAL A 25 8.51 12.78 -8.32
C VAL A 25 8.54 11.31 -8.75
N ASP A 26 8.53 10.37 -7.80
CA ASP A 26 8.50 8.94 -8.10
C ASP A 26 7.31 8.57 -9.01
N VAL A 27 6.13 9.17 -8.78
CA VAL A 27 4.95 8.92 -9.63
C VAL A 27 5.03 9.60 -10.98
N ILE A 28 5.54 10.83 -11.07
CA ILE A 28 5.56 11.59 -12.33
C ILE A 28 6.62 11.07 -13.30
N VAL A 29 7.77 10.62 -12.79
CA VAL A 29 8.91 10.16 -13.60
C VAL A 29 8.52 8.99 -14.52
N ILE A 30 7.56 8.17 -14.12
CA ILE A 30 7.12 7.01 -14.92
C ILE A 30 6.19 7.39 -16.09
N ARG A 31 5.70 8.65 -16.16
CA ARG A 31 4.71 9.09 -17.15
C ARG A 31 5.14 8.84 -18.60
N ASP A 32 6.38 9.15 -18.93
CA ASP A 32 6.88 9.00 -20.30
C ASP A 32 7.05 7.52 -20.69
N TRP A 33 7.44 6.69 -19.72
CA TRP A 33 7.53 5.24 -19.89
C TRP A 33 6.16 4.61 -20.13
N VAL A 34 5.14 5.04 -19.39
CA VAL A 34 3.74 4.59 -19.58
C VAL A 34 3.16 5.06 -20.92
N SER A 35 3.60 6.21 -21.42
CA SER A 35 3.16 6.76 -22.71
C SER A 35 3.78 6.05 -23.93
N GLY A 36 4.57 4.99 -23.70
CA GLY A 36 5.23 4.21 -24.75
C GLY A 36 6.50 4.85 -25.30
N LYS A 37 6.98 5.95 -24.71
CA LYS A 37 8.25 6.56 -25.11
C LYS A 37 9.40 5.88 -24.36
N PRO A 38 10.46 5.45 -25.06
CA PRO A 38 11.62 4.88 -24.39
C PRO A 38 12.27 5.95 -23.52
N MET A 39 12.28 5.73 -22.20
CA MET A 39 13.01 6.57 -21.27
C MET A 39 14.52 6.29 -21.42
N ASP A 40 15.34 7.32 -21.23
CA ASP A 40 16.79 7.20 -21.31
C ASP A 40 17.34 6.20 -20.28
N LEU A 41 18.40 5.47 -20.66
CA LEU A 41 18.93 4.34 -19.88
C LEU A 41 19.38 4.79 -18.48
N PHE A 42 20.00 5.97 -18.40
CA PHE A 42 20.48 6.50 -17.13
C PHE A 42 19.33 6.75 -16.16
N PHE A 43 18.29 7.47 -16.59
CA PHE A 43 17.13 7.76 -15.74
C PHE A 43 16.35 6.49 -15.35
N ARG A 44 16.26 5.51 -16.25
CA ARG A 44 15.64 4.21 -15.95
C ARG A 44 16.39 3.45 -14.86
N ALA A 45 17.73 3.42 -14.95
CA ALA A 45 18.55 2.74 -13.95
C ALA A 45 18.44 3.41 -12.58
N VAL A 46 18.51 4.75 -12.54
CA VAL A 46 18.34 5.55 -11.32
C VAL A 46 16.96 5.31 -10.71
N TYR A 47 15.89 5.40 -11.51
CA TYR A 47 14.53 5.17 -11.03
C TYR A 47 14.35 3.75 -10.49
N SER A 48 14.85 2.73 -11.18
CA SER A 48 14.75 1.34 -10.72
C SER A 48 15.49 1.07 -9.41
N ALA A 49 16.61 1.75 -9.17
CA ALA A 49 17.41 1.57 -7.96
C ALA A 49 16.87 2.36 -6.78
N PHE A 50 16.47 3.62 -6.99
CA PHE A 50 16.19 4.56 -5.90
C PHE A 50 14.71 4.78 -5.60
N SER A 51 13.78 4.57 -6.54
CA SER A 51 12.35 4.89 -6.32
C SER A 51 11.77 4.22 -5.08
N LYS A 52 11.97 2.90 -4.93
CA LYS A 52 11.47 2.15 -3.76
C LYS A 52 12.11 2.61 -2.45
N ILE A 53 13.39 2.97 -2.50
CA ILE A 53 14.13 3.45 -1.33
C ILE A 53 13.65 4.84 -0.95
N GLY A 54 13.53 5.75 -1.92
CA GLY A 54 13.03 7.11 -1.74
C GLY A 54 11.60 7.12 -1.19
N TRP A 55 10.72 6.29 -1.75
CA TRP A 55 9.37 6.09 -1.24
C TRP A 55 9.36 5.57 0.21
N GLY A 56 10.18 4.56 0.50
CA GLY A 56 10.30 3.97 1.84
C GLY A 56 10.82 4.97 2.89
N VAL A 57 11.87 5.72 2.56
CA VAL A 57 12.42 6.78 3.43
C VAL A 57 11.38 7.87 3.67
N SER A 58 10.69 8.31 2.62
CA SER A 58 9.65 9.35 2.71
C SER A 58 8.50 8.92 3.63
N LEU A 59 8.01 7.69 3.46
CA LEU A 59 6.99 7.10 4.35
C LEU A 59 7.49 6.94 5.78
N SER A 60 8.74 6.51 5.99
CA SER A 60 9.30 6.34 7.33
C SER A 60 9.30 7.65 8.12
N PHE A 61 9.66 8.77 7.47
CA PHE A 61 9.62 10.08 8.09
C PHE A 61 8.18 10.50 8.45
N ILE A 62 7.22 10.27 7.55
CA ILE A 62 5.80 10.54 7.79
C ILE A 62 5.30 9.74 9.01
N VAL A 63 5.62 8.45 9.09
CA VAL A 63 5.22 7.58 10.21
C VAL A 63 5.85 8.06 11.52
N ILE A 64 7.15 8.38 11.53
CA ILE A 64 7.85 8.90 12.70
C ILE A 64 7.22 10.22 13.17
N SER A 65 6.97 11.16 12.25
CA SER A 65 6.36 12.46 12.58
C SER A 65 4.95 12.29 13.16
N CYS A 66 4.13 11.41 12.58
CA CYS A 66 2.81 11.07 13.12
C CYS A 66 2.90 10.41 14.51
N PHE A 67 3.79 9.43 14.70
CA PHE A 67 3.96 8.72 15.97
C PHE A 67 4.34 9.65 17.14
N TYR A 68 5.19 10.65 16.88
CA TYR A 68 5.59 11.65 17.87
C TYR A 68 4.62 12.84 18.00
N GLY A 69 3.49 12.82 17.29
CA GLY A 69 2.44 13.85 17.39
C GLY A 69 2.68 15.12 16.56
N HIS A 70 3.73 15.13 15.72
CA HIS A 70 4.09 16.27 14.86
C HIS A 70 3.35 16.29 13.50
N GLY A 71 2.44 15.33 13.27
CA GLY A 71 1.71 15.15 12.01
C GLY A 71 0.34 15.84 11.91
N GLY A 72 -0.10 16.59 12.93
CA GLY A 72 -1.31 17.41 12.89
C GLY A 72 -2.58 16.67 12.40
N ILE A 73 -3.21 17.18 11.33
CA ILE A 73 -4.44 16.61 10.72
C ILE A 73 -4.19 15.18 10.21
N ILE A 74 -3.04 14.95 9.58
CA ILE A 74 -2.69 13.64 9.01
C ILE A 74 -2.53 12.61 10.12
N ASN A 75 -1.97 13.00 11.26
CA ASN A 75 -1.90 12.11 12.42
C ASN A 75 -3.30 11.72 12.92
N ARG A 76 -4.25 12.67 12.97
CA ARG A 76 -5.64 12.39 13.37
C ARG A 76 -6.31 11.40 12.39
N PHE A 77 -6.08 11.58 11.09
CA PHE A 77 -6.58 10.67 10.07
C PHE A 77 -5.96 9.28 10.21
N MET A 78 -4.63 9.18 10.31
CA MET A 78 -3.91 7.90 10.37
C MET A 78 -4.12 7.15 11.70
N SER A 79 -4.50 7.83 12.78
CA SER A 79 -4.80 7.22 14.07
C SER A 79 -6.24 6.71 14.19
N TRP A 80 -7.04 6.75 13.12
CA TRP A 80 -8.44 6.31 13.18
C TRP A 80 -8.54 4.79 13.40
N PRO A 81 -9.30 4.29 14.40
CA PRO A 81 -9.52 2.86 14.62
C PRO A 81 -9.98 2.05 13.39
N TYR A 82 -10.58 2.68 12.38
CA TYR A 82 -10.98 2.00 11.15
C TYR A 82 -9.81 1.47 10.31
N TRP A 83 -8.59 2.01 10.47
CA TRP A 83 -7.40 1.51 9.76
C TRP A 83 -6.99 0.11 10.21
N SER A 84 -7.28 -0.25 11.46
CA SER A 84 -6.94 -1.57 12.00
C SER A 84 -7.64 -2.70 11.24
N PRO A 85 -8.98 -2.79 11.17
CA PRO A 85 -9.65 -3.83 10.40
C PRO A 85 -9.40 -3.70 8.88
N LEU A 86 -9.27 -2.48 8.35
CA LEU A 86 -8.99 -2.28 6.93
C LEU A 86 -7.60 -2.80 6.53
N GLY A 87 -6.59 -2.62 7.39
CA GLY A 87 -5.24 -3.15 7.20
C GLY A 87 -5.23 -4.68 7.10
N LYS A 88 -6.06 -5.35 7.89
CA LYS A 88 -6.19 -6.82 7.88
C LYS A 88 -6.84 -7.32 6.59
N ILE A 89 -7.93 -6.68 6.14
CA ILE A 89 -8.60 -7.03 4.88
C ILE A 89 -7.67 -6.79 3.67
N THR A 90 -6.97 -5.66 3.64
CA THR A 90 -6.04 -5.34 2.54
C THR A 90 -4.85 -6.30 2.49
N TYR A 91 -4.33 -6.73 3.64
CA TYR A 91 -3.31 -7.79 3.71
C TYR A 91 -3.83 -9.14 3.20
N SER A 92 -5.00 -9.58 3.67
CA SER A 92 -5.66 -10.80 3.18
C SER A 92 -5.91 -10.73 1.66
N THR A 93 -6.32 -9.57 1.16
CA THR A 93 -6.52 -9.31 -0.27
C THR A 93 -5.22 -9.49 -1.03
N TYR A 94 -4.12 -8.88 -0.57
CA TYR A 94 -2.81 -8.99 -1.21
C TYR A 94 -2.35 -10.44 -1.39
N LEU A 95 -2.54 -11.30 -0.37
CA LEU A 95 -2.13 -12.71 -0.42
C LEU A 95 -2.87 -13.50 -1.49
N ILE A 96 -4.18 -13.29 -1.63
CA ILE A 96 -5.00 -14.06 -2.58
C ILE A 96 -5.08 -13.40 -3.97
N HIS A 97 -4.72 -12.12 -4.08
CA HIS A 97 -4.88 -11.33 -5.29
C HIS A 97 -4.19 -11.98 -6.49
N LEU A 98 -2.96 -12.48 -6.32
CA LEU A 98 -2.23 -13.17 -7.38
C LEU A 98 -2.93 -14.44 -7.86
N MET A 99 -3.51 -15.22 -6.94
CA MET A 99 -4.26 -16.43 -7.30
C MET A 99 -5.50 -16.09 -8.14
N ILE A 100 -6.18 -15.00 -7.79
CA ILE A 100 -7.37 -14.53 -8.50
C ILE A 100 -7.02 -13.95 -9.85
N ILE A 101 -5.91 -13.19 -9.95
CA ILE A 101 -5.40 -12.71 -11.24
C ILE A 101 -5.15 -13.92 -12.15
N VAL A 102 -4.40 -14.93 -11.70
CA VAL A 102 -4.10 -16.11 -12.51
C VAL A 102 -5.36 -16.85 -12.92
N TYR A 103 -6.32 -17.01 -12.01
CA TYR A 103 -7.60 -17.66 -12.30
C TYR A 103 -8.41 -16.91 -13.37
N VAL A 104 -8.61 -15.60 -13.18
CA VAL A 104 -9.40 -14.76 -14.09
C VAL A 104 -8.69 -14.66 -15.44
N VAL A 105 -7.39 -14.40 -15.45
CA VAL A 105 -6.58 -14.26 -16.67
C VAL A 105 -6.51 -15.58 -17.45
N GLY A 106 -6.33 -16.70 -16.74
CA GLY A 106 -6.26 -18.04 -17.33
C GLY A 106 -7.59 -18.56 -17.87
N GLY A 107 -8.72 -18.02 -17.40
CA GLY A 107 -10.05 -18.35 -17.91
C GLY A 107 -10.41 -17.66 -19.23
N PHE A 108 -9.64 -16.68 -19.69
CA PHE A 108 -9.87 -16.05 -20.99
C PHE A 108 -9.28 -16.89 -22.12
N GLU A 109 -10.14 -17.51 -22.93
CA GLU A 109 -9.75 -18.15 -24.18
C GLU A 109 -9.53 -17.07 -25.27
N GLY A 110 -8.36 -16.40 -25.25
CA GLY A 110 -8.03 -15.37 -26.24
C GLY A 110 -6.73 -14.62 -25.95
N ARG A 111 -6.22 -13.88 -26.95
CA ARG A 111 -5.08 -12.97 -26.74
C ARG A 111 -5.55 -11.77 -25.91
N PHE A 112 -4.81 -11.41 -24.86
CA PHE A 112 -4.99 -10.15 -24.16
C PHE A 112 -4.67 -8.98 -25.09
N VAL A 113 -5.72 -8.40 -25.69
CA VAL A 113 -5.58 -7.20 -26.53
C VAL A 113 -5.87 -5.97 -25.68
N PHE A 114 -4.86 -5.13 -25.53
CA PHE A 114 -5.03 -3.82 -24.91
C PHE A 114 -5.69 -2.86 -25.90
N VAL A 115 -6.97 -2.57 -25.68
CA VAL A 115 -7.74 -1.65 -26.53
C VAL A 115 -7.72 -0.22 -25.97
N SER A 116 -7.99 -0.08 -24.67
CA SER A 116 -8.03 1.21 -23.98
C SER A 116 -7.91 1.00 -22.48
N ILE A 117 -7.30 1.97 -21.77
CA ILE A 117 -7.20 1.97 -20.30
C ILE A 117 -8.58 1.78 -19.65
N TRP A 118 -9.59 2.50 -20.14
CA TRP A 118 -10.95 2.43 -19.59
C TRP A 118 -11.59 1.06 -19.79
N ASN A 119 -11.41 0.49 -20.99
CA ASN A 119 -11.93 -0.84 -21.31
C ASN A 119 -11.26 -1.92 -20.43
N THR A 120 -9.93 -1.88 -20.34
CA THR A 120 -9.16 -2.80 -19.49
C THR A 120 -9.49 -2.61 -18.00
N PHE A 121 -9.75 -1.39 -17.56
CA PHE A 121 -10.14 -1.13 -16.18
C PHE A 121 -11.50 -1.75 -15.85
N ILE A 122 -12.51 -1.50 -16.67
CA ILE A 122 -13.89 -1.95 -16.44
C ILE A 122 -14.03 -3.47 -16.59
N TYR A 123 -13.45 -4.07 -17.63
CA TYR A 123 -13.70 -5.48 -17.97
C TYR A 123 -12.73 -6.47 -17.32
N ILE A 124 -11.54 -6.01 -16.89
CA ILE A 124 -10.51 -6.91 -16.32
C ILE A 124 -10.20 -6.53 -14.88
N ASN A 125 -9.81 -5.28 -14.61
CA ASN A 125 -9.33 -4.90 -13.28
C ASN A 125 -10.46 -4.87 -12.23
N LEU A 126 -11.60 -4.28 -12.57
CA LEU A 126 -12.72 -4.14 -11.64
C LEU A 126 -13.25 -5.52 -11.17
N PRO A 127 -13.48 -6.52 -12.06
CA PRO A 127 -13.81 -7.88 -11.65
C PRO A 127 -12.75 -8.52 -10.75
N ILE A 128 -11.46 -8.39 -11.08
CA ILE A 128 -10.36 -8.95 -10.27
C ILE A 128 -10.37 -8.33 -8.87
N ILE A 129 -10.54 -7.01 -8.75
CA ILE A 129 -10.57 -6.31 -7.46
C ILE A 129 -11.77 -6.76 -6.64
N VAL A 130 -12.97 -6.80 -7.24
CA VAL A 130 -14.20 -7.21 -6.54
C VAL A 130 -14.09 -8.67 -6.07
N LEU A 131 -13.62 -9.57 -6.93
CA LEU A 131 -13.44 -10.98 -6.59
C LEU A 131 -12.36 -11.15 -5.51
N SER A 132 -11.27 -10.38 -5.58
CA SER A 132 -10.23 -10.35 -4.56
C SER A 132 -10.76 -9.87 -3.21
N LEU A 133 -11.51 -8.79 -3.16
CA LEU A 133 -12.08 -8.32 -1.89
C LEU A 133 -13.10 -9.33 -1.32
N PHE A 134 -13.90 -9.96 -2.17
CA PHE A 134 -14.87 -10.97 -1.75
C PHE A 134 -14.19 -12.17 -1.09
N PHE A 135 -13.21 -12.79 -1.77
CA PHE A 135 -12.50 -13.93 -1.18
C PHE A 135 -11.61 -13.52 0.00
N ALA A 136 -11.08 -12.30 0.01
CA ALA A 136 -10.24 -11.81 1.10
C ALA A 136 -11.01 -11.71 2.39
N PHE A 137 -12.30 -11.37 2.32
CA PHE A 137 -13.17 -11.36 3.48
C PHE A 137 -13.26 -12.74 4.14
N PHE A 138 -13.48 -13.80 3.37
CA PHE A 138 -13.48 -15.17 3.89
C PHE A 138 -12.11 -15.60 4.39
N TRP A 139 -11.04 -15.24 3.66
CA TRP A 139 -9.67 -15.52 4.07
C TRP A 139 -9.32 -14.86 5.41
N SER A 140 -9.64 -13.58 5.58
CA SER A 140 -9.48 -12.87 6.85
C SER A 140 -10.31 -13.54 7.94
N ALA A 141 -11.58 -13.88 7.70
CA ALA A 141 -12.42 -14.53 8.71
C ALA A 141 -11.85 -15.87 9.19
N ILE A 142 -11.31 -16.70 8.28
CA ILE A 142 -10.74 -18.01 8.63
C ILE A 142 -9.45 -17.85 9.44
N PHE A 143 -8.49 -17.10 8.91
CA PHE A 143 -7.15 -17.03 9.51
C PHE A 143 -7.10 -16.09 10.70
N GLU A 144 -7.78 -14.96 10.64
CA GLU A 144 -7.67 -13.94 11.67
C GLU A 144 -8.47 -14.28 12.93
N ILE A 145 -9.71 -14.80 12.76
CA ILE A 145 -10.52 -15.29 13.89
C ILE A 145 -9.96 -16.62 14.41
N GLY A 146 -9.54 -17.50 13.50
CA GLY A 146 -8.98 -18.81 13.84
C GLY A 146 -7.67 -18.68 14.62
N VAL A 147 -6.72 -17.88 14.14
CA VAL A 147 -5.43 -17.67 14.81
C VAL A 147 -5.58 -16.83 16.07
N GLY A 148 -6.42 -15.80 16.08
CA GLY A 148 -6.66 -14.99 17.28
C GLY A 148 -7.14 -15.83 18.47
N ARG A 149 -8.03 -16.80 18.23
CA ARG A 149 -8.50 -17.72 19.28
C ARG A 149 -7.43 -18.68 19.81
N ILE A 150 -6.39 -18.95 19.04
CA ILE A 150 -5.28 -19.83 19.43
C ILE A 150 -4.20 -19.02 20.17
N GLU A 151 -3.98 -17.77 19.77
CA GLU A 151 -3.00 -16.86 20.36
C GLU A 151 -3.36 -16.47 21.81
N ASP A 152 -4.64 -16.24 22.10
CA ASP A 152 -5.10 -15.82 23.43
C ASP A 152 -4.72 -16.82 24.55
N PRO A 153 -4.98 -18.15 24.40
CA PRO A 153 -4.49 -19.16 25.35
C PRO A 153 -2.96 -19.28 25.42
N LEU A 154 -2.27 -19.20 24.27
CA LEU A 154 -0.81 -19.40 24.17
C LEU A 154 -0.01 -18.28 24.84
N LEU A 155 -0.51 -17.03 24.73
CA LEU A 155 0.12 -15.86 25.34
C LEU A 155 -0.41 -15.56 26.75
N GLY A 156 -1.29 -16.39 27.30
CA GLY A 156 -1.91 -16.17 28.61
C GLY A 156 -2.76 -14.89 28.68
N ARG A 157 -3.17 -14.34 27.53
CA ARG A 157 -4.09 -13.21 27.46
C ARG A 157 -5.50 -13.73 27.72
N ARG A 158 -5.94 -13.63 28.97
CA ARG A 158 -7.33 -13.93 29.36
C ARG A 158 -8.26 -13.00 28.59
N SER A 159 -9.12 -13.58 27.76
CA SER A 159 -10.17 -12.86 27.03
C SER A 159 -11.07 -12.10 28.01
N THR A 160 -10.95 -10.78 28.02
CA THR A 160 -11.97 -9.87 28.55
C THR A 160 -12.50 -9.02 27.42
#